data_AF-A0A2E0XA23-F1
#
_entry.id   AF-A0A2E0XA23-F1
#
_cell.length_a   1.000
_cell.length_b   1.000
_cell.length_c   1.000
_cell.angle_alpha   90.00
_cell.angle_beta   90.00
_cell.angle_gamma   90.00
#
_symmetry.space_group_name_H-M   'P 1'
#
loop_
_entity.id
_entity.type
_entity.pdbx_description
1 polymer ?
#
loop_
_entity_poly.entity_id
_entity_poly.type
_entity_poly.pdbx_seq_one_letter_code
_entity_poly.pdbx_strand_id
1 'polypeptide(L)'
;MRIVINFGRVVRPGQAALVKEVVAMGASRCCAENAQNWRNAFAAKSLLRPGKLVKASRFCRACAETGRNGGIGSTRRGRFRQRPSRPPAGIARIDGRGRIWPRSLVPTDPLRPTRRMPKTKTAAEKQRTLPIAAAAIPLHELTDGQEADLFAVLSAKTTLTTKDGKPYDRVTFRDAQREVSFPIWSDAPLAAACRDEWQVGAFYKLRALYRETNYGPQLDIRRIRPATDEDRDDGFDPAALVPASRFDPEEMFAQLAEIVQEHVADEAVRELVAAVLDDNRELILAIPAATRNHHAHRSGFLEHVLSVTRTCVYLADKYTELFPDLQPPLDKDLVVAGGVLHDIGKLRELQTTATGAEYTPAGTLIGHILQGRDILREVAAEHPIDPDKLLRLEHVIVAHQRLPEWGAPKPPMTPEALLVHYADDIDAKMQMMVNILAEDTTEGPLTGNRNPMGQKIYRGPLPDGADDQ
;
A
#
# COMPACT_ATOMS: atom_id res chain seq x y z
N MET A 1 -8.22 38.33 -45.83
CA MET A 1 -8.97 38.10 -47.08
C MET A 1 -10.20 37.26 -46.73
N ARG A 2 -11.43 37.70 -47.03
CA ARG A 2 -12.65 36.89 -46.84
C ARG A 2 -13.05 36.30 -48.19
N ILE A 3 -13.41 35.02 -48.23
CA ILE A 3 -14.16 34.43 -49.35
C ILE A 3 -15.54 34.05 -48.81
N VAL A 4 -16.57 34.59 -49.43
CA VAL A 4 -17.97 34.23 -49.24
C VAL A 4 -18.44 33.65 -50.57
N ILE A 5 -19.02 32.45 -50.54
CA ILE A 5 -19.84 31.92 -51.63
C ILE A 5 -21.18 31.51 -51.01
N ASN A 6 -22.28 31.80 -51.69
CA ASN A 6 -23.63 31.78 -51.12
C ASN A 6 -24.50 30.68 -51.77
N PHE A 7 -25.65 30.40 -51.15
CA PHE A 7 -26.59 29.32 -51.49
C PHE A 7 -27.13 29.34 -52.92
N GLY A 8 -27.59 28.18 -53.42
CA GLY A 8 -28.27 28.12 -54.72
C GLY A 8 -28.94 26.81 -55.15
N ARG A 9 -29.95 26.30 -54.43
CA ARG A 9 -31.18 25.71 -55.05
C ARG A 9 -32.30 25.44 -54.04
N VAL A 10 -33.54 25.65 -54.48
CA VAL A 10 -34.79 25.50 -53.72
C VAL A 10 -35.86 24.94 -54.63
N VAL A 11 -36.58 23.89 -54.22
CA VAL A 11 -37.90 23.52 -54.76
C VAL A 11 -38.87 23.25 -53.60
N ARG A 12 -40.13 23.65 -53.81
CA ARG A 12 -41.17 23.95 -52.80
C ARG A 12 -41.99 22.71 -52.33
N PRO A 13 -42.87 22.83 -51.31
CA PRO A 13 -43.35 21.70 -50.51
C PRO A 13 -44.75 21.18 -50.91
N GLY A 14 -45.20 20.09 -50.27
CA GLY A 14 -46.56 19.57 -50.41
C GLY A 14 -47.07 18.77 -49.21
N GLN A 15 -47.97 19.38 -48.44
CA GLN A 15 -48.99 18.78 -47.54
C GLN A 15 -48.53 17.95 -46.32
N ALA A 16 -49.41 17.90 -45.31
CA ALA A 16 -49.22 17.20 -44.04
C ALA A 16 -50.55 16.60 -43.57
N ALA A 17 -50.50 15.44 -42.89
CA ALA A 17 -51.51 15.02 -41.91
C ALA A 17 -51.06 13.75 -41.13
N LEU A 18 -51.64 13.58 -39.93
CA LEU A 18 -51.73 12.34 -39.13
C LEU A 18 -50.45 11.52 -38.86
N VAL A 19 -49.88 11.72 -37.67
CA VAL A 19 -49.54 10.58 -36.79
C VAL A 19 -50.11 10.89 -35.40
N LYS A 20 -50.87 9.94 -34.85
CA LYS A 20 -51.30 9.90 -33.45
C LYS A 20 -51.06 8.49 -32.92
N GLU A 21 -50.58 8.42 -31.68
CA GLU A 21 -50.82 7.31 -30.73
C GLU A 21 -50.58 5.87 -31.24
N VAL A 22 -49.33 5.40 -31.15
CA VAL A 22 -49.00 4.25 -30.27
C VAL A 22 -47.63 4.49 -29.63
N VAL A 23 -47.61 4.83 -28.33
CA VAL A 23 -46.44 4.67 -27.45
C VAL A 23 -46.95 4.11 -26.13
N ALA A 24 -47.04 2.79 -26.04
CA ALA A 24 -47.44 2.06 -24.84
C ALA A 24 -46.71 0.71 -24.79
N MET A 25 -46.34 0.28 -23.57
CA MET A 25 -45.60 -0.95 -23.25
C MET A 25 -44.14 -1.00 -23.75
N GLY A 26 -43.19 -1.24 -22.83
CA GLY A 26 -41.77 -1.48 -23.15
C GLY A 26 -40.73 -0.97 -22.16
N ALA A 27 -41.06 -0.03 -21.27
CA ALA A 27 -40.07 0.60 -20.37
C ALA A 27 -39.87 -0.15 -19.03
N SER A 28 -38.98 -1.14 -19.00
CA SER A 28 -38.61 -1.88 -17.77
C SER A 28 -37.16 -1.67 -17.33
N ARG A 29 -36.98 -0.78 -16.34
CA ARG A 29 -35.86 -0.74 -15.37
C ARG A 29 -34.43 -1.07 -15.86
N CYS A 30 -33.77 -0.08 -16.44
CA CYS A 30 -32.34 0.14 -16.19
C CYS A 30 -32.05 1.66 -16.15
N CYS A 31 -30.87 2.07 -15.69
CA CYS A 31 -30.43 3.48 -15.61
C CYS A 31 -31.32 4.42 -14.78
N ALA A 32 -31.30 4.30 -13.45
CA ALA A 32 -32.03 5.18 -12.53
C ALA A 32 -31.17 5.75 -11.36
N GLU A 33 -29.87 5.94 -11.55
CA GLU A 33 -28.96 6.34 -10.45
C GLU A 33 -28.02 7.53 -10.73
N ASN A 34 -27.92 8.00 -11.99
CA ASN A 34 -27.02 9.10 -12.39
C ASN A 34 -27.71 10.44 -12.74
N ALA A 35 -29.04 10.53 -12.63
CA ALA A 35 -29.80 11.69 -13.10
C ALA A 35 -29.82 12.90 -12.13
N GLN A 36 -29.40 12.72 -10.87
CA GLN A 36 -29.64 13.71 -9.82
C GLN A 36 -28.53 14.77 -9.68
N ASN A 37 -27.27 14.43 -10.00
CA ASN A 37 -26.13 15.34 -9.80
C ASN A 37 -26.02 16.45 -10.87
N TRP A 38 -26.56 16.25 -12.07
CA TRP A 38 -26.40 17.17 -13.19
C TRP A 38 -27.35 18.39 -13.19
N ARG A 39 -28.36 18.44 -12.30
CA ARG A 39 -29.34 19.54 -12.27
C ARG A 39 -28.91 20.79 -11.47
N ASN A 40 -27.84 20.70 -10.68
CA ASN A 40 -27.39 21.82 -9.83
C ASN A 40 -26.33 22.74 -10.49
N ALA A 41 -25.83 22.39 -11.69
CA ALA A 41 -24.71 23.10 -12.32
C ALA A 41 -25.11 24.27 -13.27
N PHE A 42 -26.39 24.41 -13.64
CA PHE A 42 -26.83 25.30 -14.73
C PHE A 42 -27.98 26.25 -14.34
N ALA A 43 -27.83 26.98 -13.21
CA ALA A 43 -28.88 27.87 -12.70
C ALA A 43 -28.38 29.21 -12.11
N ALA A 44 -27.34 29.84 -12.67
CA ALA A 44 -27.00 31.24 -12.35
C ALA A 44 -26.27 31.96 -13.49
N LYS A 45 -26.89 33.00 -14.08
CA LYS A 45 -26.20 34.01 -14.89
C LYS A 45 -26.53 35.41 -14.40
N SER A 46 -25.49 36.11 -13.94
CA SER A 46 -25.31 37.58 -13.89
C SER A 46 -26.43 38.46 -13.31
N LEU A 47 -26.09 39.26 -12.27
CA LEU A 47 -26.09 40.74 -12.35
C LEU A 47 -25.45 41.42 -11.09
N LEU A 48 -24.39 42.20 -11.35
CA LEU A 48 -23.88 43.41 -10.65
C LEU A 48 -23.64 43.49 -9.11
N ARG A 49 -22.32 43.57 -8.79
CA ARG A 49 -21.62 44.57 -7.93
C ARG A 49 -21.61 44.39 -6.38
N PRO A 50 -20.61 44.98 -5.66
CA PRO A 50 -20.02 44.34 -4.47
C PRO A 50 -20.20 45.07 -3.13
N GLY A 51 -20.12 44.34 -2.02
CA GLY A 51 -20.09 44.91 -0.66
C GLY A 51 -19.63 43.93 0.45
N LYS A 52 -18.57 44.32 1.15
CA LYS A 52 -18.08 43.92 2.50
C LYS A 52 -18.71 42.72 3.26
N LEU A 53 -17.85 41.70 3.48
CA LEU A 53 -17.50 41.09 4.79
C LEU A 53 -18.54 40.30 5.65
N VAL A 54 -17.96 39.42 6.48
CA VAL A 54 -18.56 38.56 7.53
C VAL A 54 -19.50 37.43 7.08
N LYS A 55 -19.05 36.17 7.27
CA LYS A 55 -19.92 34.99 7.40
C LYS A 55 -19.85 34.47 8.84
N ALA A 56 -21.00 34.29 9.48
CA ALA A 56 -21.08 33.76 10.84
C ALA A 56 -22.15 32.67 10.98
N SER A 57 -21.70 31.42 11.13
CA SER A 57 -22.39 30.31 11.83
C SER A 57 -23.68 29.71 11.26
N ARG A 58 -24.04 28.54 11.83
CA ARG A 58 -25.34 27.80 11.76
C ARG A 58 -25.66 27.16 10.39
N PHE A 59 -25.92 25.85 10.27
CA PHE A 59 -26.27 24.78 11.23
C PHE A 59 -27.65 25.00 11.90
N CYS A 60 -28.67 24.30 11.42
CA CYS A 60 -30.02 24.32 12.00
C CYS A 60 -30.68 22.93 11.92
N ARG A 61 -31.52 22.59 12.91
CA ARG A 61 -32.43 21.42 12.94
C ARG A 61 -33.88 21.90 12.88
N ALA A 62 -34.78 21.05 12.39
CA ALA A 62 -36.21 21.04 12.72
C ALA A 62 -36.79 19.66 12.34
N CYS A 63 -37.88 19.12 12.89
CA CYS A 63 -38.56 19.20 14.20
C CYS A 63 -39.48 17.95 14.23
N ALA A 64 -39.53 17.11 15.28
CA ALA A 64 -40.15 17.27 16.62
C ALA A 64 -41.66 16.91 16.66
N GLU A 65 -42.15 16.55 17.87
CA GLU A 65 -43.54 16.14 18.23
C GLU A 65 -43.94 14.69 17.87
N THR A 66 -44.50 13.82 18.75
CA THR A 66 -44.90 13.87 20.19
C THR A 66 -44.56 12.53 20.89
N GLY A 67 -44.67 12.28 22.21
CA GLY A 67 -44.89 13.16 23.39
C GLY A 67 -45.50 12.44 24.63
N ARG A 68 -45.24 12.99 25.83
CA ARG A 68 -45.84 12.72 27.17
C ARG A 68 -45.50 11.41 27.95
N ASN A 69 -44.70 11.61 29.00
CA ASN A 69 -44.90 11.24 30.41
C ASN A 69 -45.38 9.82 30.84
N GLY A 70 -44.47 9.08 31.48
CA GLY A 70 -44.40 9.08 32.95
C GLY A 70 -45.08 7.95 33.74
N GLY A 71 -44.30 7.22 34.54
CA GLY A 71 -44.80 6.29 35.56
C GLY A 71 -43.68 5.66 36.40
N ILE A 72 -43.67 5.91 37.72
CA ILE A 72 -42.81 5.23 38.69
C ILE A 72 -43.73 4.42 39.63
N GLY A 73 -43.44 3.13 39.82
CA GLY A 73 -44.21 2.26 40.72
C GLY A 73 -43.38 1.05 41.15
N SER A 74 -43.39 0.72 42.45
CA SER A 74 -42.53 -0.32 43.03
C SER A 74 -43.31 -1.50 43.60
N THR A 75 -42.78 -2.72 43.46
CA THR A 75 -42.94 -3.88 44.37
C THR A 75 -41.90 -4.95 43.96
N ARG A 76 -40.93 -5.36 44.80
CA ARG A 76 -40.95 -6.21 46.02
C ARG A 76 -41.11 -7.73 45.78
N ARG A 77 -40.20 -8.49 46.40
CA ARG A 77 -40.07 -9.98 46.48
C ARG A 77 -39.44 -10.62 45.21
N GLY A 78 -38.54 -11.61 45.33
CA GLY A 78 -37.92 -12.16 46.54
C GLY A 78 -36.89 -13.30 46.28
N ARG A 79 -36.20 -13.70 47.36
CA ARG A 79 -35.29 -14.86 47.58
C ARG A 79 -35.40 -16.02 46.53
N PHE A 80 -34.30 -16.67 46.13
CA PHE A 80 -33.52 -17.56 47.03
C PHE A 80 -32.06 -17.83 46.61
N ARG A 81 -31.27 -18.40 47.55
CA ARG A 81 -29.91 -18.93 47.32
C ARG A 81 -29.94 -20.34 46.69
N GLN A 82 -28.92 -20.68 45.90
CA GLN A 82 -28.19 -21.97 46.07
C GLN A 82 -26.82 -22.04 45.35
N ARG A 83 -25.75 -22.11 46.17
CA ARG A 83 -24.59 -23.01 46.02
C ARG A 83 -24.76 -24.08 47.12
N PRO A 84 -24.12 -25.27 47.10
CA PRO A 84 -22.85 -25.65 46.45
C PRO A 84 -22.98 -26.87 45.51
N SER A 85 -21.95 -27.52 44.94
CA SER A 85 -20.96 -28.38 45.63
C SER A 85 -19.79 -28.88 44.74
N ARG A 86 -18.64 -29.19 45.38
CA ARG A 86 -17.63 -30.21 45.01
C ARG A 86 -18.01 -31.53 45.74
N PRO A 87 -17.44 -32.74 45.52
CA PRO A 87 -16.10 -33.11 44.98
C PRO A 87 -16.22 -34.33 44.00
N PRO A 88 -15.31 -35.34 43.87
CA PRO A 88 -13.90 -35.51 44.29
C PRO A 88 -12.96 -35.94 43.14
N ALA A 89 -11.79 -36.51 43.48
CA ALA A 89 -10.75 -36.95 42.54
C ALA A 89 -10.50 -38.48 42.57
N GLY A 90 -9.85 -38.98 41.52
CA GLY A 90 -9.24 -40.30 41.40
C GLY A 90 -8.77 -40.51 39.95
N ILE A 91 -7.84 -41.40 39.58
CA ILE A 91 -6.77 -42.20 40.19
C ILE A 91 -6.28 -43.13 39.04
N ALA A 92 -5.06 -43.66 39.16
CA ALA A 92 -4.48 -44.75 38.34
C ALA A 92 -3.91 -44.43 36.93
N ARG A 93 -2.81 -45.13 36.64
CA ARG A 93 -2.19 -45.34 35.32
C ARG A 93 -2.61 -46.72 34.78
N ILE A 94 -2.36 -46.98 33.50
CA ILE A 94 -1.76 -48.25 33.03
C ILE A 94 -1.03 -47.97 31.71
N ASP A 95 -0.02 -48.77 31.40
CA ASP A 95 0.91 -48.65 30.29
C ASP A 95 0.65 -49.69 29.18
N GLY A 96 1.44 -49.65 28.10
CA GLY A 96 1.39 -50.69 27.07
C GLY A 96 2.36 -50.45 25.91
N ARG A 97 3.26 -51.42 25.68
CA ARG A 97 4.30 -51.45 24.60
C ARG A 97 5.39 -50.39 24.83
N GLY A 98 6.61 -50.70 25.29
CA GLY A 98 7.25 -52.00 25.49
C GLY A 98 8.22 -52.33 24.36
N ARG A 99 9.51 -52.04 24.57
CA ARG A 99 10.66 -52.57 23.80
C ARG A 99 11.94 -52.43 24.65
N ILE A 100 12.84 -53.40 24.57
CA ILE A 100 14.03 -53.54 25.44
C ILE A 100 15.23 -53.91 24.56
N TRP A 101 16.41 -53.34 24.84
CA TRP A 101 17.72 -53.91 24.48
C TRP A 101 18.72 -53.71 25.65
N PRO A 102 19.73 -54.59 25.83
CA PRO A 102 20.48 -54.74 27.08
C PRO A 102 21.77 -53.89 27.15
N ARG A 103 22.55 -54.06 28.24
CA ARG A 103 23.68 -53.21 28.64
C ARG A 103 24.96 -54.01 28.98
N SER A 104 26.12 -53.36 28.90
CA SER A 104 27.47 -53.79 29.37
C SER A 104 28.19 -54.81 28.49
N LEU A 105 29.52 -54.71 28.28
CA LEU A 105 30.59 -54.98 29.27
C LEU A 105 31.83 -54.06 29.15
N VAL A 106 32.82 -54.25 30.02
CA VAL A 106 34.07 -53.43 30.16
C VAL A 106 35.29 -54.32 30.43
N PRO A 107 36.47 -53.99 29.88
CA PRO A 107 37.78 -54.16 30.57
C PRO A 107 38.59 -52.84 30.58
N THR A 108 38.91 -52.23 31.74
CA THR A 108 40.15 -52.38 32.56
C THR A 108 41.46 -51.81 31.96
N ASP A 109 41.84 -50.59 32.38
CA ASP A 109 43.03 -50.19 33.20
C ASP A 109 44.38 -50.96 33.06
N PRO A 110 45.59 -50.41 33.40
CA PRO A 110 45.98 -49.02 33.80
C PRO A 110 47.19 -48.44 33.00
N LEU A 111 47.61 -47.19 33.29
CA LEU A 111 48.97 -46.87 33.84
C LEU A 111 49.27 -45.36 34.00
N ARG A 112 50.04 -45.04 35.05
CA ARG A 112 50.70 -43.76 35.38
C ARG A 112 52.16 -44.10 35.77
N PRO A 113 53.19 -43.20 35.78
CA PRO A 113 53.29 -42.19 36.87
C PRO A 113 54.22 -40.94 36.66
N THR A 114 54.19 -40.01 37.63
CA THR A 114 55.23 -38.96 37.93
C THR A 114 55.47 -37.83 36.88
N ARG A 115 56.12 -36.68 37.16
CA ARG A 115 56.68 -36.08 38.41
C ARG A 115 56.60 -34.53 38.40
N ARG A 116 56.78 -33.91 39.58
CA ARG A 116 57.03 -32.46 39.85
C ARG A 116 58.52 -32.09 39.59
N MET A 117 59.05 -30.87 39.44
CA MET A 117 58.72 -29.40 39.60
C MET A 117 59.87 -28.59 38.87
N PRO A 118 60.01 -27.24 38.86
CA PRO A 118 59.09 -26.07 38.73
C PRO A 118 59.64 -24.85 37.90
N LYS A 119 58.89 -23.72 37.87
CA LYS A 119 59.31 -22.30 37.61
C LYS A 119 59.98 -21.90 36.29
N THR A 120 59.36 -20.93 35.59
CA THR A 120 59.87 -19.54 35.42
C THR A 120 58.73 -18.58 35.03
N LYS A 121 58.93 -17.26 35.19
CA LYS A 121 58.05 -16.23 34.63
C LYS A 121 58.66 -15.69 33.34
N THR A 122 57.85 -15.50 32.32
CA THR A 122 58.07 -14.50 31.25
C THR A 122 56.75 -13.76 31.05
N ALA A 123 56.82 -12.43 30.92
CA ALA A 123 55.70 -11.62 30.51
C ALA A 123 55.84 -11.33 29.02
N ALA A 124 54.83 -11.70 28.23
CA ALA A 124 54.69 -11.39 26.82
C ALA A 124 53.19 -11.14 26.54
N GLU A 125 52.87 -10.47 25.44
CA GLU A 125 51.60 -9.81 25.20
C GLU A 125 50.32 -10.56 25.63
N LYS A 126 49.54 -9.90 26.50
CA LYS A 126 48.09 -9.90 26.30
C LYS A 126 47.81 -9.10 25.02
N GLN A 127 47.83 -9.78 23.87
CA GLN A 127 47.09 -9.29 22.71
C GLN A 127 45.63 -9.20 23.14
N ARG A 128 45.16 -7.98 23.39
CA ARG A 128 43.72 -7.69 23.41
C ARG A 128 43.26 -7.89 21.97
N THR A 129 42.74 -9.08 21.68
CA THR A 129 41.70 -9.21 20.66
C THR A 129 40.64 -8.18 20.99
N LEU A 130 40.58 -7.10 20.20
CA LEU A 130 39.41 -6.24 20.20
C LEU A 130 38.21 -7.16 19.93
N PRO A 131 37.08 -7.02 20.63
CA PRO A 131 35.90 -7.75 20.22
C PRO A 131 35.62 -7.38 18.76
N ILE A 132 35.43 -8.40 17.92
CA ILE A 132 34.82 -8.20 16.61
C ILE A 132 33.54 -7.40 16.87
N ALA A 133 33.32 -6.33 16.13
CA ALA A 133 32.10 -5.55 16.28
C ALA A 133 30.91 -6.50 16.12
N ALA A 134 29.99 -6.49 17.09
CA ALA A 134 28.76 -7.25 16.94
C ALA A 134 28.01 -6.60 15.77
N ALA A 135 27.68 -7.41 14.75
CA ALA A 135 26.94 -6.94 13.59
C ALA A 135 25.66 -6.23 14.04
N ALA A 136 25.25 -5.20 13.28
CA ALA A 136 24.10 -4.39 13.63
C ALA A 136 22.82 -5.24 13.72
N ILE A 137 22.05 -5.04 14.77
CA ILE A 137 20.77 -5.74 14.97
C ILE A 137 19.66 -4.91 14.30
N PRO A 138 18.78 -5.49 13.46
CA PRO A 138 17.67 -4.77 12.86
C PRO A 138 16.73 -4.15 13.91
N LEU A 139 16.19 -2.96 13.62
CA LEU A 139 15.30 -2.26 14.55
C LEU A 139 14.03 -3.08 14.84
N HIS A 140 13.53 -3.84 13.87
CA HIS A 140 12.39 -4.73 14.04
C HIS A 140 12.67 -6.00 14.87
N GLU A 141 13.93 -6.34 15.14
CA GLU A 141 14.31 -7.47 16.01
C GLU A 141 14.52 -7.05 17.48
N LEU A 142 14.69 -5.76 17.78
CA LEU A 142 14.98 -5.30 19.14
C LEU A 142 13.82 -5.57 20.11
N THR A 143 14.17 -6.05 21.30
CA THR A 143 13.24 -6.34 22.42
C THR A 143 13.36 -5.27 23.52
N ASP A 144 12.33 -5.16 24.39
CA ASP A 144 12.34 -4.20 25.50
C ASP A 144 13.56 -4.41 26.42
N GLY A 145 14.29 -3.32 26.70
CA GLY A 145 15.50 -3.36 27.51
C GLY A 145 16.79 -3.73 26.78
N GLN A 146 16.75 -3.99 25.47
CA GLN A 146 17.92 -4.35 24.67
C GLN A 146 18.69 -3.11 24.18
N GLU A 147 19.99 -3.01 24.50
CA GLU A 147 20.91 -2.02 23.91
C GLU A 147 21.76 -2.67 22.82
N ALA A 148 21.78 -2.09 21.62
CA ALA A 148 22.48 -2.61 20.45
C ALA A 148 23.07 -1.49 19.58
N ASP A 149 23.99 -1.83 18.69
CA ASP A 149 24.23 -1.06 17.47
C ASP A 149 23.20 -1.48 16.41
N LEU A 150 22.64 -0.51 15.67
CA LEU A 150 21.64 -0.71 14.63
C LEU A 150 21.80 0.32 13.51
N PHE A 151 21.21 0.05 12.34
CA PHE A 151 21.01 1.04 11.28
C PHE A 151 19.53 1.39 11.16
N ALA A 152 19.23 2.66 10.87
CA ALA A 152 17.87 3.13 10.59
C ALA A 152 17.89 4.39 9.71
N VAL A 153 16.82 4.63 8.95
CA VAL A 153 16.58 5.91 8.27
C VAL A 153 15.75 6.82 9.18
N LEU A 154 16.07 8.12 9.20
CA LEU A 154 15.22 9.14 9.83
C LEU A 154 14.05 9.46 8.88
N SER A 155 12.90 8.80 9.05
CA SER A 155 11.72 8.96 8.18
C SER A 155 11.01 10.29 8.39
N ALA A 156 11.01 10.83 9.62
CA ALA A 156 10.42 12.11 9.93
C ALA A 156 11.12 12.85 11.08
N LYS A 157 11.02 14.19 11.04
CA LYS A 157 11.45 15.12 12.09
C LYS A 157 10.44 16.27 12.14
N THR A 158 9.98 16.65 13.32
CA THR A 158 9.02 17.75 13.50
C THR A 158 9.29 18.48 14.81
N THR A 159 9.67 19.74 14.72
CA THR A 159 9.76 20.61 15.90
C THR A 159 8.36 20.93 16.43
N LEU A 160 8.14 20.62 17.69
CA LEU A 160 6.89 20.81 18.44
C LEU A 160 7.18 21.59 19.73
N THR A 161 6.14 22.01 20.45
CA THR A 161 6.27 22.67 21.76
C THR A 161 5.53 21.90 22.85
N THR A 162 6.06 21.94 24.08
CA THR A 162 5.34 21.45 25.26
C THR A 162 4.23 22.42 25.66
N LYS A 163 3.38 22.00 26.60
CA LYS A 163 2.35 22.88 27.21
C LYS A 163 2.96 24.12 27.88
N ASP A 164 4.22 24.03 28.30
CA ASP A 164 5.01 25.10 28.93
C ASP A 164 5.81 25.92 27.90
N GLY A 165 5.57 25.72 26.60
CA GLY A 165 6.20 26.46 25.51
C GLY A 165 7.62 26.04 25.15
N LYS A 166 8.22 25.06 25.84
CA LYS A 166 9.57 24.57 25.49
C LYS A 166 9.55 23.84 24.15
N PRO A 167 10.45 24.12 23.20
CA PRO A 167 10.55 23.36 21.96
C PRO A 167 11.14 21.97 22.21
N TYR A 168 10.74 20.99 21.40
CA TYR A 168 11.38 19.68 21.29
C TYR A 168 11.22 19.16 19.86
N ASP A 169 12.13 18.29 19.41
CA ASP A 169 12.02 17.69 18.08
C ASP A 169 11.49 16.28 18.22
N ARG A 170 10.29 16.00 17.71
CA ARG A 170 9.82 14.62 17.55
C ARG A 170 10.51 14.03 16.32
N VAL A 171 11.31 13.00 16.54
CA VAL A 171 11.99 12.24 15.50
C VAL A 171 11.31 10.90 15.29
N THR A 172 11.44 10.36 14.09
CA THR A 172 10.93 9.04 13.74
C THR A 172 12.01 8.28 12.97
N PHE A 173 12.48 7.17 13.55
CA PHE A 173 13.44 6.27 12.93
C PHE A 173 12.76 4.97 12.56
N ARG A 174 13.12 4.39 11.40
CA ARG A 174 12.59 3.09 10.96
C ARG A 174 13.62 2.26 10.19
N ASP A 175 13.34 0.96 10.09
CA ASP A 175 13.89 0.07 9.06
C ASP A 175 12.79 -0.26 8.02
N ALA A 176 12.82 -1.44 7.42
CA ALA A 176 11.78 -1.94 6.52
C ALA A 176 10.49 -2.43 7.21
N GLN A 177 10.52 -2.76 8.50
CA GLN A 177 9.44 -3.47 9.20
C GLN A 177 8.95 -2.78 10.50
N ARG A 178 9.79 -1.99 11.19
CA ARG A 178 9.40 -1.26 12.41
C ARG A 178 9.73 0.22 12.30
N GLU A 179 8.75 1.06 12.68
CA GLU A 179 8.91 2.50 12.87
C GLU A 179 8.76 2.89 14.34
N VAL A 180 9.60 3.79 14.83
CA VAL A 180 9.65 4.25 16.22
C VAL A 180 9.72 5.77 16.27
N SER A 181 8.68 6.42 16.82
CA SER A 181 8.56 7.89 16.89
C SER A 181 8.59 8.40 18.34
N PHE A 182 9.55 9.26 18.67
CA PHE A 182 9.84 9.67 20.05
C PHE A 182 10.42 11.10 20.14
N PRO A 183 10.35 11.76 21.31
CA PRO A 183 10.81 13.14 21.47
C PRO A 183 12.30 13.25 21.83
N ILE A 184 13.04 14.08 21.10
CA ILE A 184 14.32 14.64 21.55
C ILE A 184 14.03 15.98 22.24
N TRP A 185 14.07 15.98 23.57
CA TRP A 185 13.85 17.16 24.41
C TRP A 185 14.99 18.19 24.24
N SER A 186 14.69 19.50 24.35
CA SER A 186 15.66 20.58 24.14
C SER A 186 16.86 20.58 25.10
N ASP A 187 16.77 19.90 26.24
CA ASP A 187 17.80 19.72 27.25
C ASP A 187 18.53 18.36 27.15
N ALA A 188 18.17 17.50 26.20
CA ALA A 188 18.89 16.27 25.92
C ALA A 188 20.27 16.56 25.30
N PRO A 189 21.34 15.79 25.61
CA PRO A 189 22.68 16.00 25.04
C PRO A 189 22.74 15.98 23.50
N LEU A 190 21.79 15.30 22.85
CA LEU A 190 21.68 15.20 21.40
C LEU A 190 20.85 16.32 20.75
N ALA A 191 20.26 17.24 21.52
CA ALA A 191 19.28 18.21 21.02
C ALA A 191 19.83 19.22 19.99
N ALA A 192 21.13 19.54 20.05
CA ALA A 192 21.79 20.40 19.06
C ALA A 192 22.01 19.64 17.74
N ALA A 193 22.71 18.50 17.78
CA ALA A 193 22.90 17.65 16.59
C ALA A 193 21.58 17.21 15.96
N CYS A 194 20.57 16.88 16.77
CA CYS A 194 19.21 16.57 16.30
C CYS A 194 18.58 17.73 15.52
N ARG A 195 18.75 18.97 15.99
CA ARG A 195 18.23 20.17 15.32
C ARG A 195 18.99 20.48 14.04
N ASP A 196 20.31 20.55 14.13
CA ASP A 196 21.17 21.24 13.17
C ASP A 196 21.88 20.30 12.18
N GLU A 197 22.14 19.05 12.59
CA GLU A 197 22.86 18.05 11.79
C GLU A 197 21.93 16.96 11.22
N TRP A 198 20.90 16.52 11.94
CA TRP A 198 20.08 15.38 11.51
C TRP A 198 19.10 15.77 10.40
N GLN A 199 19.37 15.23 9.20
CA GLN A 199 18.55 15.36 7.99
C GLN A 199 17.59 14.16 7.84
N VAL A 200 16.35 14.45 7.44
CA VAL A 200 15.33 13.46 7.10
C VAL A 200 15.73 12.76 5.80
N GLY A 201 15.54 11.44 5.73
CA GLY A 201 16.01 10.60 4.61
C GLY A 201 17.49 10.24 4.64
N ALA A 202 18.29 10.79 5.57
CA ALA A 202 19.63 10.25 5.81
C ALA A 202 19.55 8.94 6.61
N PHE A 203 20.47 8.02 6.30
CA PHE A 203 20.68 6.78 7.05
C PHE A 203 21.68 7.01 8.18
N TYR A 204 21.43 6.40 9.34
CA TYR A 204 22.26 6.56 10.52
C TYR A 204 22.65 5.21 11.09
N LYS A 205 23.88 5.14 11.60
CA LYS A 205 24.30 4.11 12.56
C LYS A 205 24.04 4.65 13.95
N LEU A 206 23.22 3.94 14.72
CA LEU A 206 22.86 4.29 16.09
C LEU A 206 23.41 3.24 17.05
N ARG A 207 23.83 3.65 18.24
CA ARG A 207 23.79 2.80 19.43
C ARG A 207 22.64 3.27 20.28
N ALA A 208 21.63 2.42 20.51
CA ALA A 208 20.46 2.79 21.29
C ALA A 208 19.95 1.63 22.14
N LEU A 209 19.35 2.00 23.28
CA LEU A 209 18.55 1.09 24.09
C LEU A 209 17.08 1.20 23.65
N TYR A 210 16.49 0.11 23.21
CA TYR A 210 15.05 0.05 22.91
C TYR A 210 14.24 -0.05 24.21
N ARG A 211 13.15 0.71 24.29
CA ARG A 211 12.20 0.66 25.41
C ARG A 211 10.76 0.69 24.93
N GLU A 212 9.92 -0.17 25.49
CA GLU A 212 8.48 0.03 25.48
C GLU A 212 8.07 0.98 26.63
N THR A 213 7.14 1.90 26.35
CA THR A 213 6.71 2.89 27.35
C THR A 213 5.19 3.13 27.28
N ASN A 214 4.63 3.74 28.33
CA ASN A 214 3.22 4.19 28.36
C ASN A 214 2.84 5.20 27.24
N TYR A 215 3.81 5.65 26.44
CA TYR A 215 3.63 6.56 25.31
C TYR A 215 4.00 5.91 23.96
N GLY A 216 4.19 4.59 23.93
CA GLY A 216 4.70 3.83 22.79
C GLY A 216 6.21 3.53 22.87
N PRO A 217 6.79 2.92 21.84
CA PRO A 217 8.20 2.55 21.80
C PRO A 217 9.12 3.77 21.65
N GLN A 218 10.32 3.71 22.25
CA GLN A 218 11.32 4.78 22.20
C GLN A 218 12.75 4.22 22.07
N LEU A 219 13.66 5.02 21.51
CA LEU A 219 15.10 4.71 21.44
C LEU A 219 15.91 5.65 22.34
N ASP A 220 16.47 5.11 23.42
CA ASP A 220 17.48 5.74 24.28
C ASP A 220 18.82 5.83 23.50
N ILE A 221 18.94 6.76 22.56
CA ILE A 221 20.16 6.91 21.74
C ILE A 221 21.37 7.27 22.62
N ARG A 222 22.40 6.42 22.61
CA ARG A 222 23.71 6.63 23.25
C ARG A 222 24.72 7.28 22.31
N ARG A 223 24.69 6.89 21.04
CA ARG A 223 25.53 7.41 19.95
C ARG A 223 24.74 7.38 18.66
N ILE A 224 25.03 8.32 17.78
CA ILE A 224 24.50 8.36 16.42
C ILE A 224 25.54 9.01 15.50
N ARG A 225 25.66 8.53 14.26
CA ARG A 225 26.31 9.24 13.16
C ARG A 225 25.64 8.84 11.84
N PRO A 226 25.79 9.63 10.76
CA PRO A 226 25.46 9.16 9.41
C PRO A 226 26.15 7.81 9.12
N ALA A 227 25.47 6.93 8.40
CA ALA A 227 26.05 5.71 7.87
C ALA A 227 26.92 6.02 6.62
N THR A 228 27.95 5.22 6.38
CA THR A 228 28.85 5.32 5.22
C THR A 228 28.92 3.97 4.49
N ASP A 229 29.41 3.91 3.25
CA ASP A 229 29.59 2.62 2.55
C ASP A 229 30.58 1.68 3.26
N GLU A 230 31.46 2.20 4.12
CA GLU A 230 32.32 1.41 5.02
C GLU A 230 31.50 0.60 6.05
N ASP A 231 30.27 1.01 6.37
CA ASP A 231 29.39 0.28 7.29
C ASP A 231 28.79 -1.00 6.69
N ARG A 232 28.97 -1.26 5.39
CA ARG A 232 28.47 -2.47 4.73
C ARG A 232 29.03 -3.74 5.37
N ASP A 233 30.30 -3.70 5.80
CA ASP A 233 30.96 -4.79 6.53
C ASP A 233 30.33 -5.07 7.91
N ASP A 234 29.68 -4.06 8.53
CA ASP A 234 28.94 -4.17 9.79
C ASP A 234 27.43 -4.46 9.58
N GLY A 235 26.99 -4.65 8.33
CA GLY A 235 25.61 -5.00 7.96
C GLY A 235 24.75 -3.85 7.42
N PHE A 236 25.32 -2.72 6.98
CA PHE A 236 24.55 -1.62 6.39
C PHE A 236 24.10 -1.92 4.96
N ASP A 237 22.78 -2.04 4.75
CA ASP A 237 22.15 -1.95 3.44
C ASP A 237 21.01 -0.91 3.46
N PRO A 238 21.09 0.17 2.64
CA PRO A 238 19.99 1.11 2.44
C PRO A 238 18.66 0.47 2.01
N ALA A 239 18.67 -0.63 1.24
CA ALA A 239 17.44 -1.26 0.76
C ALA A 239 16.70 -2.02 1.87
N ALA A 240 17.40 -2.70 2.77
CA ALA A 240 16.85 -3.30 3.99
C ALA A 240 16.30 -2.28 5.02
N LEU A 241 16.51 -0.97 4.79
CA LEU A 241 16.04 0.13 5.64
C LEU A 241 14.89 0.94 5.02
N VAL A 242 14.33 0.50 3.89
CA VAL A 242 13.07 1.02 3.32
C VAL A 242 12.03 -0.10 3.26
N PRO A 243 10.72 0.20 3.39
CA PRO A 243 9.70 -0.83 3.22
C PRO A 243 9.79 -1.32 1.78
N ALA A 244 9.68 -2.63 1.58
CA ALA A 244 9.79 -3.27 0.28
C ALA A 244 8.63 -4.28 0.07
N SER A 245 8.46 -4.76 -1.16
CA SER A 245 7.60 -5.92 -1.40
C SER A 245 8.11 -7.13 -0.61
N ARG A 246 7.17 -7.99 -0.20
CA ARG A 246 7.43 -9.32 0.38
C ARG A 246 7.85 -10.37 -0.65
N PHE A 247 7.79 -10.03 -1.94
CA PHE A 247 8.16 -10.89 -3.06
C PHE A 247 9.48 -10.41 -3.67
N ASP A 248 10.27 -11.32 -4.22
CA ASP A 248 11.54 -10.94 -4.85
C ASP A 248 11.29 -10.14 -6.15
N PRO A 249 11.94 -8.97 -6.36
CA PRO A 249 11.71 -8.14 -7.53
C PRO A 249 12.16 -8.79 -8.85
N GLU A 250 13.25 -9.57 -8.84
CA GLU A 250 13.75 -10.24 -10.05
C GLU A 250 12.85 -11.42 -10.42
N GLU A 251 12.37 -12.19 -9.44
CA GLU A 251 11.32 -13.20 -9.65
C GLU A 251 10.03 -12.58 -10.19
N MET A 252 9.58 -11.44 -9.66
CA MET A 252 8.38 -10.75 -10.15
C MET A 252 8.54 -10.22 -11.58
N PHE A 253 9.72 -9.66 -11.92
CA PHE A 253 9.98 -9.17 -13.28
C PHE A 253 10.04 -10.32 -14.28
N ALA A 254 10.66 -11.45 -13.92
CA ALA A 254 10.64 -12.66 -14.72
C ALA A 254 9.21 -13.18 -14.96
N GLN A 255 8.37 -13.24 -13.92
CA GLN A 255 6.96 -13.63 -14.03
C GLN A 255 6.14 -12.67 -14.91
N LEU A 256 6.44 -11.37 -14.90
CA LEU A 256 5.78 -10.39 -15.76
C LEU A 256 6.19 -10.56 -17.23
N ALA A 257 7.48 -10.77 -17.49
CA ALA A 257 8.00 -11.04 -18.83
C ALA A 257 7.49 -12.38 -19.39
N GLU A 258 7.40 -13.43 -18.55
CA GLU A 258 6.83 -14.74 -18.90
C GLU A 258 5.37 -14.60 -19.34
N ILE A 259 4.53 -13.86 -18.60
CA ILE A 259 3.15 -13.54 -18.98
C ILE A 259 3.07 -12.82 -20.34
N VAL A 260 4.00 -11.90 -20.63
CA VAL A 260 4.06 -11.23 -21.95
C VAL A 260 4.42 -12.21 -23.07
N GLN A 261 5.35 -13.14 -22.84
CA GLN A 261 5.73 -14.15 -23.84
C GLN A 261 4.63 -15.21 -24.06
N GLU A 262 3.92 -15.63 -23.01
CA GLU A 262 2.89 -16.68 -23.11
C GLU A 262 1.51 -16.17 -23.58
N HIS A 263 1.20 -14.88 -23.38
CA HIS A 263 -0.17 -14.36 -23.56
C HIS A 263 -0.31 -13.16 -24.51
N VAL A 264 0.77 -12.69 -25.13
CA VAL A 264 0.74 -11.73 -26.25
C VAL A 264 1.18 -12.45 -27.53
N ALA A 265 0.21 -12.85 -28.35
CA ALA A 265 0.45 -13.63 -29.56
C ALA A 265 1.07 -12.80 -30.70
N ASP A 266 0.55 -11.58 -30.92
CA ASP A 266 1.08 -10.62 -31.87
C ASP A 266 2.53 -10.24 -31.54
N GLU A 267 3.43 -10.55 -32.48
CA GLU A 267 4.87 -10.38 -32.34
C GLU A 267 5.28 -8.91 -32.19
N ALA A 268 4.65 -8.00 -32.92
CA ALA A 268 4.99 -6.58 -32.86
C ALA A 268 4.49 -5.96 -31.54
N VAL A 269 3.31 -6.35 -31.05
CA VAL A 269 2.84 -5.94 -29.71
C VAL A 269 3.75 -6.51 -28.61
N ARG A 270 4.18 -7.77 -28.74
CA ARG A 270 5.08 -8.43 -27.78
C ARG A 270 6.46 -7.76 -27.74
N GLU A 271 7.04 -7.42 -28.89
CA GLU A 271 8.29 -6.66 -28.98
C GLU A 271 8.16 -5.26 -28.38
N LEU A 272 7.08 -4.52 -28.67
CA LEU A 272 6.83 -3.20 -28.10
C LEU A 272 6.73 -3.24 -26.56
N VAL A 273 6.00 -4.21 -26.00
CA VAL A 273 5.88 -4.36 -24.54
C VAL A 273 7.23 -4.76 -23.92
N ALA A 274 7.98 -5.67 -24.55
CA ALA A 274 9.29 -6.07 -24.08
C ALA A 274 10.29 -4.89 -24.06
N ALA A 275 10.36 -4.10 -25.13
CA ALA A 275 11.20 -2.90 -25.19
C ALA A 275 10.88 -1.91 -24.06
N VAL A 276 9.58 -1.62 -23.81
CA VAL A 276 9.17 -0.75 -22.71
C VAL A 276 9.60 -1.31 -21.34
N LEU A 277 9.54 -2.62 -21.13
CA LEU A 277 9.98 -3.26 -19.88
C LEU A 277 11.51 -3.22 -19.70
N ASP A 278 12.27 -3.53 -20.75
CA ASP A 278 13.73 -3.61 -20.70
C ASP A 278 14.38 -2.22 -20.57
N ASP A 279 13.93 -1.22 -21.34
CA ASP A 279 14.39 0.18 -21.26
C ASP A 279 14.21 0.80 -19.86
N ASN A 280 13.25 0.29 -19.09
CA ASN A 280 12.85 0.83 -17.80
C ASN A 280 13.13 -0.12 -16.62
N ARG A 281 13.82 -1.25 -16.85
CA ARG A 281 13.99 -2.37 -15.91
C ARG A 281 14.42 -1.93 -14.50
N GLU A 282 15.46 -1.10 -14.41
CA GLU A 282 16.01 -0.64 -13.12
C GLU A 282 14.99 0.17 -12.29
N LEU A 283 14.16 0.98 -12.94
CA LEU A 283 13.11 1.75 -12.28
C LEU A 283 11.95 0.84 -11.85
N ILE A 284 11.49 -0.04 -12.74
CA ILE A 284 10.39 -0.99 -12.49
C ILE A 284 10.69 -1.87 -11.25
N LEU A 285 11.92 -2.36 -11.14
CA LEU A 285 12.38 -3.19 -10.01
C LEU A 285 12.45 -2.46 -8.66
N ALA A 286 12.44 -1.13 -8.64
CA ALA A 286 12.71 -0.33 -7.44
C ALA A 286 11.54 0.56 -6.99
N ILE A 287 10.77 1.12 -7.92
CA ILE A 287 9.83 2.22 -7.65
C ILE A 287 8.56 1.75 -6.89
N PRO A 288 8.00 2.56 -5.97
CA PRO A 288 6.67 2.33 -5.39
C PRO A 288 5.53 2.66 -6.37
N ALA A 289 4.36 2.04 -6.18
CA ALA A 289 3.18 2.32 -7.01
C ALA A 289 2.47 3.64 -6.66
N ALA A 290 2.77 4.22 -5.49
CA ALA A 290 2.18 5.46 -5.01
C ALA A 290 3.07 6.13 -3.95
N THR A 291 2.84 7.43 -3.71
CA THR A 291 3.48 8.16 -2.60
C THR A 291 2.90 7.78 -1.23
N ARG A 292 1.68 7.22 -1.18
CA ARG A 292 0.96 6.77 0.04
C ARG A 292 -0.05 5.66 -0.29
N ASN A 293 -0.50 4.95 0.74
CA ASN A 293 -1.56 3.94 0.73
C ASN A 293 -1.17 2.63 -0.02
N HIS A 294 -1.29 2.60 -1.35
CA HIS A 294 -1.23 1.36 -2.13
C HIS A 294 0.19 1.11 -2.66
N HIS A 295 0.79 0.00 -2.25
CA HIS A 295 2.14 -0.42 -2.63
C HIS A 295 3.17 0.74 -2.58
N ALA A 296 3.07 1.57 -1.53
CA ALA A 296 3.93 2.72 -1.26
C ALA A 296 5.28 2.29 -0.64
N HIS A 297 5.88 1.25 -1.21
CA HIS A 297 7.08 0.57 -0.77
C HIS A 297 7.95 0.22 -1.99
N ARG A 298 9.26 -0.02 -1.79
CA ARG A 298 10.18 -0.44 -2.85
C ARG A 298 9.60 -1.63 -3.63
N SER A 299 9.75 -1.60 -4.94
CA SER A 299 9.25 -2.62 -5.89
C SER A 299 7.72 -2.77 -5.92
N GLY A 300 6.98 -1.84 -5.28
CA GLY A 300 5.52 -1.90 -5.17
C GLY A 300 4.79 -1.68 -6.49
N PHE A 301 5.37 -0.92 -7.42
CA PHE A 301 4.85 -0.78 -8.78
C PHE A 301 4.78 -2.14 -9.50
N LEU A 302 5.86 -2.92 -9.41
CA LEU A 302 5.96 -4.24 -10.04
C LEU A 302 5.02 -5.28 -9.40
N GLU A 303 4.84 -5.27 -8.07
CA GLU A 303 3.86 -6.14 -7.39
C GLU A 303 2.43 -5.87 -7.90
N HIS A 304 2.06 -4.59 -8.00
CA HIS A 304 0.75 -4.14 -8.50
C HIS A 304 0.55 -4.49 -9.98
N VAL A 305 1.47 -4.11 -10.86
CA VAL A 305 1.37 -4.37 -12.31
C VAL A 305 1.31 -5.88 -12.61
N LEU A 306 2.05 -6.71 -11.88
CA LEU A 306 1.98 -8.16 -12.00
C LEU A 306 0.61 -8.72 -11.56
N SER A 307 0.03 -8.20 -10.47
CA SER A 307 -1.30 -8.59 -9.98
C SER A 307 -2.43 -8.18 -10.94
N VAL A 308 -2.38 -6.94 -11.44
CA VAL A 308 -3.31 -6.42 -12.46
C VAL A 308 -3.20 -7.21 -13.76
N THR A 309 -1.98 -7.49 -14.25
CA THR A 309 -1.78 -8.23 -15.50
C THR A 309 -2.30 -9.68 -15.40
N ARG A 310 -2.08 -10.35 -14.26
CA ARG A 310 -2.69 -11.68 -13.98
C ARG A 310 -4.21 -11.64 -14.02
N THR A 311 -4.81 -10.60 -13.46
CA THR A 311 -6.26 -10.39 -13.49
C THR A 311 -6.74 -10.11 -14.92
N CYS A 312 -6.02 -9.31 -15.70
CA CYS A 312 -6.27 -9.06 -17.11
C CYS A 312 -6.30 -10.33 -17.96
N VAL A 313 -5.33 -11.25 -17.77
CA VAL A 313 -5.31 -12.56 -18.45
C VAL A 313 -6.59 -13.35 -18.18
N TYR A 314 -6.92 -13.54 -16.89
CA TYR A 314 -8.11 -14.30 -16.48
C TYR A 314 -9.42 -13.69 -17.01
N LEU A 315 -9.54 -12.35 -16.98
CA LEU A 315 -10.70 -11.67 -17.54
C LEU A 315 -10.76 -11.80 -19.07
N ALA A 316 -9.63 -11.71 -19.77
CA ALA A 316 -9.58 -11.84 -21.22
C ALA A 316 -10.01 -13.24 -21.71
N ASP A 317 -9.49 -14.30 -21.09
CA ASP A 317 -9.85 -15.68 -21.46
C ASP A 317 -11.34 -15.95 -21.19
N LYS A 318 -11.81 -15.61 -19.98
CA LYS A 318 -13.21 -15.74 -19.58
C LYS A 318 -14.17 -15.02 -20.52
N TYR A 319 -13.86 -13.79 -20.95
CA TYR A 319 -14.76 -13.00 -21.79
C TYR A 319 -14.64 -13.32 -23.28
N THR A 320 -13.49 -13.85 -23.74
CA THR A 320 -13.36 -14.47 -25.07
C THR A 320 -14.21 -15.74 -25.16
N GLU A 321 -14.17 -16.62 -24.15
CA GLU A 321 -15.00 -17.84 -24.11
C GLU A 321 -16.50 -17.52 -24.03
N LEU A 322 -16.88 -16.52 -23.22
CA LEU A 322 -18.29 -16.16 -22.99
C LEU A 322 -18.93 -15.40 -24.16
N PHE A 323 -18.14 -14.68 -24.96
CA PHE A 323 -18.62 -13.84 -26.06
C PHE A 323 -17.85 -14.08 -27.38
N PRO A 324 -17.86 -15.30 -27.94
CA PRO A 324 -17.09 -15.64 -29.14
C PRO A 324 -17.55 -14.87 -30.39
N ASP A 325 -18.83 -14.46 -30.43
CA ASP A 325 -19.43 -13.68 -31.52
C ASP A 325 -19.29 -12.15 -31.34
N LEU A 326 -18.47 -11.67 -30.40
CA LEU A 326 -18.29 -10.23 -30.16
C LEU A 326 -17.71 -9.53 -31.41
N GLN A 327 -18.24 -8.35 -31.76
CA GLN A 327 -17.80 -7.56 -32.92
C GLN A 327 -17.54 -6.10 -32.53
N PRO A 328 -16.28 -5.60 -32.64
CA PRO A 328 -15.06 -6.38 -32.93
C PRO A 328 -14.78 -7.43 -31.83
N PRO A 329 -14.04 -8.51 -32.14
CA PRO A 329 -13.59 -9.47 -31.13
C PRO A 329 -12.76 -8.83 -30.02
N LEU A 330 -12.77 -9.44 -28.83
CA LEU A 330 -11.90 -9.05 -27.72
C LEU A 330 -10.45 -9.39 -28.05
N ASP A 331 -9.56 -8.41 -27.98
CA ASP A 331 -8.15 -8.55 -28.36
C ASP A 331 -7.29 -8.82 -27.12
N LYS A 332 -7.13 -10.11 -26.77
CA LYS A 332 -6.42 -10.54 -25.55
C LYS A 332 -5.02 -9.94 -25.45
N ASP A 333 -4.29 -9.86 -26.56
CA ASP A 333 -2.95 -9.26 -26.63
C ASP A 333 -2.95 -7.84 -26.06
N LEU A 334 -3.96 -7.03 -26.39
CA LEU A 334 -4.10 -5.66 -25.90
C LEU A 334 -4.67 -5.56 -24.48
N VAL A 335 -5.40 -6.58 -24.00
CA VAL A 335 -5.80 -6.68 -22.57
C VAL A 335 -4.57 -6.95 -21.70
N VAL A 336 -3.68 -7.84 -22.15
CA VAL A 336 -2.45 -8.21 -21.43
C VAL A 336 -1.42 -7.08 -21.50
N ALA A 337 -1.09 -6.59 -22.70
CA ALA A 337 -0.23 -5.41 -22.88
C ALA A 337 -0.79 -4.18 -22.14
N GLY A 338 -2.11 -3.99 -22.16
CA GLY A 338 -2.79 -2.98 -21.37
C GLY A 338 -2.59 -3.14 -19.86
N GLY A 339 -2.67 -4.36 -19.33
CA GLY A 339 -2.35 -4.68 -17.94
C GLY A 339 -0.91 -4.32 -17.56
N VAL A 340 0.06 -4.60 -18.42
CA VAL A 340 1.47 -4.25 -18.21
C VAL A 340 1.70 -2.73 -18.25
N LEU A 341 1.05 -2.03 -19.18
CA LEU A 341 1.39 -0.65 -19.54
C LEU A 341 0.48 0.44 -18.95
N HIS A 342 -0.68 0.12 -18.37
CA HIS A 342 -1.67 1.11 -17.92
C HIS A 342 -1.09 2.25 -17.09
N ASP A 343 -0.15 1.91 -16.20
CA ASP A 343 0.40 2.79 -15.17
C ASP A 343 1.85 3.22 -15.44
N ILE A 344 2.42 2.87 -16.61
CA ILE A 344 3.86 2.98 -16.92
C ILE A 344 4.41 4.43 -16.80
N GLY A 345 3.55 5.43 -16.87
CA GLY A 345 3.93 6.83 -16.62
C GLY A 345 4.39 7.12 -15.19
N LYS A 346 4.14 6.23 -14.22
CA LYS A 346 4.61 6.39 -12.84
C LYS A 346 6.13 6.47 -12.74
N LEU A 347 6.84 5.87 -13.68
CA LEU A 347 8.30 5.97 -13.88
C LEU A 347 8.79 7.40 -14.15
N ARG A 348 7.93 8.29 -14.66
CA ARG A 348 8.20 9.72 -14.90
C ARG A 348 7.47 10.65 -13.93
N GLU A 349 6.40 10.16 -13.29
CA GLU A 349 5.62 10.90 -12.30
C GLU A 349 6.30 10.94 -10.92
N LEU A 350 6.90 9.82 -10.49
CA LEU A 350 7.42 9.62 -9.15
C LEU A 350 8.96 9.59 -9.12
N GLN A 351 9.54 10.21 -8.10
CA GLN A 351 10.95 10.10 -7.75
C GLN A 351 11.07 9.39 -6.39
N THR A 352 11.80 8.28 -6.35
CA THR A 352 12.06 7.54 -5.10
C THR A 352 13.00 8.33 -4.20
N THR A 353 12.71 8.35 -2.91
CA THR A 353 13.54 8.96 -1.86
C THR A 353 13.78 7.93 -0.74
N ALA A 354 14.77 8.15 0.13
CA ALA A 354 15.01 7.26 1.26
C ALA A 354 13.85 7.19 2.27
N THR A 355 12.90 8.15 2.23
CA THR A 355 11.69 8.15 3.07
C THR A 355 10.47 7.54 2.38
N GLY A 356 10.42 7.49 1.05
CA GLY A 356 9.30 6.97 0.26
C GLY A 356 9.40 7.37 -1.22
N ALA A 357 8.42 8.12 -1.72
CA ALA A 357 8.50 8.78 -3.02
C ALA A 357 7.83 10.16 -3.01
N GLU A 358 8.30 11.03 -3.90
CA GLU A 358 7.79 12.39 -4.13
C GLU A 358 7.39 12.56 -5.60
N TYR A 359 6.46 13.46 -5.89
CA TYR A 359 6.08 13.76 -7.29
C TYR A 359 7.14 14.62 -7.96
N THR A 360 7.54 14.26 -9.18
CA THR A 360 8.37 15.13 -10.02
C THR A 360 7.56 16.38 -10.43
N PRO A 361 8.21 17.48 -10.87
CA PRO A 361 7.49 18.63 -11.41
C PRO A 361 6.63 18.28 -12.63
N ALA A 362 7.06 17.30 -13.45
CA ALA A 362 6.28 16.80 -14.57
C ALA A 362 5.09 15.95 -14.09
N GLY A 363 5.29 15.03 -13.14
CA GLY A 363 4.22 14.27 -12.52
C GLY A 363 3.15 15.15 -11.89
N THR A 364 3.56 16.18 -11.16
CA THR A 364 2.66 17.15 -10.52
C THR A 364 1.80 17.96 -11.51
N LEU A 365 2.30 18.19 -12.73
CA LEU A 365 1.66 19.06 -13.73
C LEU A 365 0.95 18.31 -14.86
N ILE A 366 1.37 17.07 -15.15
CA ILE A 366 0.97 16.28 -16.33
C ILE A 366 0.36 14.92 -15.93
N GLY A 367 0.90 14.28 -14.90
CA GLY A 367 0.45 12.99 -14.38
C GLY A 367 0.86 11.76 -15.22
N HIS A 368 0.95 10.60 -14.55
CA HIS A 368 1.32 9.32 -15.15
C HIS A 368 0.44 8.92 -16.34
N ILE A 369 -0.86 9.26 -16.35
CA ILE A 369 -1.77 8.90 -17.46
C ILE A 369 -1.29 9.47 -18.81
N LEU A 370 -0.84 10.73 -18.84
CA LEU A 370 -0.31 11.34 -20.05
C LEU A 370 1.15 10.94 -20.28
N GLN A 371 1.98 10.90 -19.23
CA GLN A 371 3.38 10.50 -19.35
C GLN A 371 3.56 9.05 -19.83
N GLY A 372 2.67 8.13 -19.45
CA GLY A 372 2.68 6.73 -19.87
C GLY A 372 2.23 6.54 -21.31
N ARG A 373 1.25 7.33 -21.75
CA ARG A 373 0.87 7.42 -23.16
C ARG A 373 2.04 7.94 -24.00
N ASP A 374 2.79 8.92 -23.50
CA ASP A 374 3.93 9.47 -24.22
C ASP A 374 5.11 8.47 -24.24
N ILE A 375 5.40 7.73 -23.16
CA ILE A 375 6.32 6.56 -23.16
C ILE A 375 5.94 5.55 -24.27
N LEU A 376 4.68 5.11 -24.29
CA LEU A 376 4.18 4.16 -25.30
C LEU A 376 4.42 4.67 -26.72
N ARG A 377 4.19 5.96 -26.98
CA ARG A 377 4.35 6.57 -28.30
C ARG A 377 5.81 6.84 -28.69
N GLU A 378 6.69 7.03 -27.72
CA GLU A 378 8.13 7.14 -27.94
C GLU A 378 8.69 5.78 -28.37
N VAL A 379 8.46 4.71 -27.60
CA VAL A 379 8.95 3.37 -27.96
C VAL A 379 8.27 2.84 -29.22
N ALA A 380 6.99 3.09 -29.44
CA ALA A 380 6.28 2.71 -30.68
C ALA A 380 6.72 3.48 -31.94
N ALA A 381 7.59 4.49 -31.82
CA ALA A 381 8.26 5.10 -32.98
C ALA A 381 9.47 4.30 -33.46
N GLU A 382 10.08 3.49 -32.58
CA GLU A 382 11.21 2.62 -32.87
C GLU A 382 10.77 1.15 -33.06
N HIS A 383 9.72 0.73 -32.34
CA HIS A 383 9.03 -0.56 -32.43
C HIS A 383 7.60 -0.39 -32.98
N PRO A 384 7.42 -0.16 -34.29
CA PRO A 384 6.12 0.16 -34.87
C PRO A 384 5.16 -1.04 -34.92
N ILE A 385 3.96 -0.85 -34.36
CA ILE A 385 2.85 -1.82 -34.40
C ILE A 385 1.71 -1.34 -35.30
N ASP A 386 0.65 -2.13 -35.45
CA ASP A 386 -0.55 -1.71 -36.17
C ASP A 386 -1.16 -0.41 -35.58
N PRO A 387 -1.55 0.59 -36.41
CA PRO A 387 -2.06 1.87 -35.91
C PRO A 387 -3.38 1.81 -35.12
N ASP A 388 -4.26 0.84 -35.35
CA ASP A 388 -5.48 0.65 -34.53
C ASP A 388 -5.12 0.02 -33.19
N LYS A 389 -4.23 -0.98 -33.18
CA LYS A 389 -3.68 -1.55 -31.94
C LYS A 389 -2.97 -0.49 -31.09
N LEU A 390 -2.16 0.38 -31.68
CA LEU A 390 -1.52 1.50 -30.96
C LEU A 390 -2.56 2.50 -30.41
N LEU A 391 -3.56 2.88 -31.20
CA LEU A 391 -4.64 3.76 -30.75
C LEU A 391 -5.45 3.16 -29.59
N ARG A 392 -5.67 1.84 -29.60
CA ARG A 392 -6.36 1.11 -28.53
C ARG A 392 -5.51 1.04 -27.27
N LEU A 393 -4.20 0.81 -27.35
CA LEU A 393 -3.29 0.89 -26.20
C LEU A 393 -3.17 2.32 -25.63
N GLU A 394 -3.08 3.35 -26.48
CA GLU A 394 -3.18 4.74 -26.04
C GLU A 394 -4.49 4.99 -25.28
N HIS A 395 -5.61 4.45 -25.77
CA HIS A 395 -6.91 4.60 -25.09
C HIS A 395 -6.97 3.81 -23.77
N VAL A 396 -6.39 2.62 -23.69
CA VAL A 396 -6.29 1.86 -22.41
C VAL A 396 -5.57 2.70 -21.35
N ILE A 397 -4.37 3.19 -21.65
CA ILE A 397 -3.59 4.03 -20.72
C ILE A 397 -4.39 5.28 -20.33
N VAL A 398 -4.98 5.99 -21.30
CA VAL A 398 -5.76 7.22 -21.05
C VAL A 398 -7.05 6.99 -20.24
N ALA A 399 -7.59 5.77 -20.24
CA ALA A 399 -8.91 5.49 -19.68
C ALA A 399 -8.95 4.58 -18.46
N HIS A 400 -7.84 3.96 -18.05
CA HIS A 400 -7.84 2.91 -17.01
C HIS A 400 -8.43 3.37 -15.66
N GLN A 401 -8.27 4.64 -15.26
CA GLN A 401 -8.87 5.14 -14.00
C GLN A 401 -10.33 5.64 -14.16
N ARG A 402 -10.89 5.64 -15.38
CA ARG A 402 -12.30 5.87 -15.76
C ARG A 402 -12.99 7.19 -15.37
N LEU A 403 -12.75 7.75 -14.19
CA LEU A 403 -13.39 8.96 -13.68
C LEU A 403 -12.47 10.18 -13.87
N PRO A 404 -12.99 11.33 -14.35
CA PRO A 404 -12.24 12.58 -14.37
C PRO A 404 -11.76 13.01 -12.97
N GLU A 405 -12.49 12.64 -11.91
CA GLU A 405 -12.12 12.88 -10.53
C GLU A 405 -10.91 12.05 -10.05
N TRP A 406 -10.55 10.99 -10.77
CA TRP A 406 -9.32 10.21 -10.57
C TRP A 406 -8.23 10.60 -11.60
N GLY A 407 -8.53 11.53 -12.52
CA GLY A 407 -7.58 12.08 -13.50
C GLY A 407 -7.79 11.60 -14.94
N ALA A 408 -8.60 10.56 -15.16
CA ALA A 408 -8.80 9.98 -16.50
C ALA A 408 -9.48 10.97 -17.49
N PRO A 409 -8.83 11.37 -18.59
CA PRO A 409 -9.42 12.27 -19.58
C PRO A 409 -10.60 11.67 -20.37
N LYS A 410 -10.76 10.34 -20.31
CA LYS A 410 -11.85 9.57 -20.95
C LYS A 410 -12.26 8.37 -20.07
N PRO A 411 -13.52 7.91 -20.15
CA PRO A 411 -13.89 6.60 -19.64
C PRO A 411 -13.35 5.49 -20.57
N PRO A 412 -13.37 4.21 -20.15
CA PRO A 412 -13.20 3.08 -21.06
C PRO A 412 -14.24 3.13 -22.19
N MET A 413 -13.76 3.02 -23.44
CA MET A 413 -14.58 3.05 -24.65
C MET A 413 -14.34 1.84 -25.56
N THR A 414 -13.47 0.92 -25.15
CA THR A 414 -13.21 -0.37 -25.79
C THR A 414 -13.37 -1.50 -24.75
N PRO A 415 -13.58 -2.76 -25.16
CA PRO A 415 -13.62 -3.89 -24.23
C PRO A 415 -12.34 -4.02 -23.39
N GLU A 416 -11.17 -3.78 -24.00
CA GLU A 416 -9.87 -3.98 -23.36
C GLU A 416 -9.65 -2.95 -22.25
N ALA A 417 -9.89 -1.67 -22.53
CA ALA A 417 -9.81 -0.61 -21.53
C ALA A 417 -10.82 -0.81 -20.38
N LEU A 418 -11.93 -1.50 -20.62
CA LEU A 418 -12.92 -1.80 -19.59
C LEU A 418 -12.46 -2.95 -18.68
N LEU A 419 -11.81 -3.98 -19.23
CA LEU A 419 -11.23 -5.06 -18.44
C LEU A 419 -10.02 -4.60 -17.62
N VAL A 420 -9.11 -3.82 -18.22
CA VAL A 420 -7.94 -3.25 -17.53
C VAL A 420 -8.36 -2.32 -16.40
N HIS A 421 -9.35 -1.44 -16.64
CA HIS A 421 -9.92 -0.58 -15.58
C HIS A 421 -10.41 -1.39 -14.37
N TYR A 422 -11.18 -2.46 -14.60
CA TYR A 422 -11.71 -3.27 -13.50
C TYR A 422 -10.67 -4.20 -12.86
N ALA A 423 -9.58 -4.56 -13.56
CA ALA A 423 -8.47 -5.29 -12.97
C ALA A 423 -7.72 -4.42 -11.94
N ASP A 424 -7.35 -3.19 -12.33
CA ASP A 424 -6.76 -2.15 -11.46
C ASP A 424 -7.68 -1.81 -10.27
N ASP A 425 -8.92 -1.41 -10.54
CA ASP A 425 -9.90 -0.99 -9.52
C ASP A 425 -10.20 -2.10 -8.49
N ILE A 426 -10.12 -3.38 -8.87
CA ILE A 426 -10.24 -4.52 -7.95
C ILE A 426 -8.95 -4.73 -7.15
N ASP A 427 -7.78 -4.74 -7.78
CA ASP A 427 -6.49 -4.97 -7.11
C ASP A 427 -6.23 -3.93 -6.02
N ALA A 428 -6.37 -2.65 -6.38
CA ALA A 428 -6.24 -1.54 -5.44
C ALA A 428 -7.19 -1.69 -4.24
N LYS A 429 -8.47 -2.04 -4.47
CA LYS A 429 -9.47 -2.22 -3.40
C LYS A 429 -9.21 -3.46 -2.54
N MET A 430 -8.70 -4.53 -3.12
CA MET A 430 -8.33 -5.72 -2.35
C MET A 430 -7.12 -5.47 -1.46
N GLN A 431 -6.09 -4.78 -1.94
CA GLN A 431 -4.96 -4.37 -1.08
C GLN A 431 -5.41 -3.39 0.02
N MET A 432 -6.34 -2.47 -0.27
CA MET A 432 -7.03 -1.64 0.72
C MET A 432 -7.64 -2.50 1.84
N MET A 433 -8.41 -3.52 1.46
CA MET A 433 -9.12 -4.41 2.38
C MET A 433 -8.15 -5.20 3.26
N VAL A 434 -7.08 -5.75 2.66
CA VAL A 434 -6.03 -6.51 3.36
C VAL A 434 -5.31 -5.64 4.39
N ASN A 435 -4.86 -4.43 4.01
CA ASN A 435 -4.14 -3.54 4.93
C ASN A 435 -5.04 -3.10 6.08
N ILE A 436 -6.30 -2.72 5.82
CA ILE A 436 -7.22 -2.30 6.90
C ILE A 436 -7.55 -3.48 7.85
N LEU A 437 -7.65 -4.72 7.35
CA LEU A 437 -7.84 -5.90 8.18
C LEU A 437 -6.61 -6.25 9.03
N ALA A 438 -5.40 -5.95 8.56
CA ALA A 438 -4.14 -6.19 9.27
C ALA A 438 -3.79 -5.07 10.29
N GLU A 439 -4.10 -3.81 9.98
CA GLU A 439 -3.62 -2.64 10.72
C GLU A 439 -4.64 -2.02 11.68
N ASP A 440 -5.96 -2.17 11.45
CA ASP A 440 -6.97 -1.48 12.28
C ASP A 440 -7.07 -2.13 13.67
N THR A 441 -6.74 -1.36 14.72
CA THR A 441 -6.73 -1.78 16.12
C THR A 441 -8.04 -1.52 16.87
N THR A 442 -9.13 -1.15 16.17
CA THR A 442 -10.43 -0.88 16.80
C THR A 442 -11.02 -2.16 17.39
N GLU A 443 -11.33 -2.15 18.69
CA GLU A 443 -11.97 -3.26 19.41
C GLU A 443 -13.27 -3.76 18.75
N GLY A 444 -13.56 -5.06 18.92
CA GLY A 444 -14.76 -5.70 18.39
C GLY A 444 -14.58 -6.34 17.00
N PRO A 445 -15.64 -6.94 16.45
CA PRO A 445 -15.61 -7.63 15.15
C PRO A 445 -15.66 -6.69 13.94
N LEU A 446 -15.63 -5.36 14.15
CA LEU A 446 -15.73 -4.34 13.11
C LEU A 446 -14.61 -3.31 13.24
N THR A 447 -13.96 -2.98 12.13
CA THR A 447 -12.93 -1.94 12.06
C THR A 447 -13.50 -0.54 12.37
N GLY A 448 -12.62 0.43 12.56
CA GLY A 448 -12.96 1.84 12.41
C GLY A 448 -13.42 2.13 10.97
N ASN A 449 -14.19 3.20 10.79
CA ASN A 449 -14.58 3.70 9.45
C ASN A 449 -13.71 4.87 8.98
N ARG A 450 -12.66 5.24 9.74
CA ARG A 450 -11.67 6.27 9.37
C ARG A 450 -10.51 5.65 8.58
N ASN A 451 -10.85 4.86 7.58
CA ASN A 451 -9.92 4.17 6.70
C ASN A 451 -10.11 4.63 5.24
N PRO A 452 -9.21 4.27 4.30
CA PRO A 452 -9.32 4.70 2.90
C PRO A 452 -10.63 4.30 2.19
N MET A 453 -11.32 3.24 2.62
CA MET A 453 -12.63 2.83 2.08
C MET A 453 -13.83 3.55 2.72
N GLY A 454 -13.64 4.33 3.80
CA GLY A 454 -14.70 5.08 4.50
C GLY A 454 -15.77 4.23 5.22
N GLN A 455 -15.62 2.91 5.24
CA GLN A 455 -16.62 1.95 5.73
C GLN A 455 -16.08 1.08 6.87
N LYS A 456 -16.95 0.54 7.72
CA LYS A 456 -16.55 -0.49 8.69
C LYS A 456 -16.43 -1.83 7.97
N ILE A 457 -15.30 -2.50 8.13
CA ILE A 457 -15.03 -3.83 7.59
C ILE A 457 -15.25 -4.86 8.71
N TYR A 458 -15.82 -6.02 8.36
CA TYR A 458 -16.10 -7.10 9.30
C TYR A 458 -14.94 -8.10 9.34
N ARG A 459 -14.39 -8.37 10.53
CA ARG A 459 -13.25 -9.27 10.74
C ARG A 459 -13.62 -10.75 10.82
N GLY A 460 -14.91 -11.08 10.77
CA GLY A 460 -15.43 -12.37 11.22
C GLY A 460 -15.87 -12.33 12.70
N PRO A 461 -16.27 -13.48 13.29
CA PRO A 461 -16.45 -13.59 14.72
C PRO A 461 -15.11 -13.42 15.45
N LEU A 462 -15.12 -12.78 16.62
CA LEU A 462 -13.97 -12.85 17.53
C LEU A 462 -13.82 -14.29 18.05
N PRO A 463 -12.59 -14.75 18.37
CA PRO A 463 -12.40 -16.01 19.07
C PRO A 463 -13.17 -16.03 20.41
N ASP A 464 -13.83 -17.14 20.71
CA ASP A 464 -14.60 -17.30 21.95
C ASP A 464 -13.72 -17.06 23.19
N GLY A 465 -13.99 -15.97 23.92
CA GLY A 465 -13.25 -15.57 25.11
C GLY A 465 -12.76 -14.11 25.15
N ALA A 466 -13.01 -13.30 24.11
CA ALA A 466 -12.57 -11.90 24.06
C ALA A 466 -13.39 -10.91 24.93
N ASP A 467 -14.58 -11.30 25.41
CA ASP A 467 -15.54 -10.42 26.12
C ASP A 467 -15.40 -10.42 27.67
N ASP A 468 -14.38 -11.06 28.26
CA ASP A 468 -14.33 -11.39 29.71
C ASP A 468 -12.97 -11.05 30.38
N GLN A 469 -12.52 -9.78 30.28
CA GLN A 469 -11.44 -9.17 31.10
C GLN A 469 -11.78 -7.74 31.52
#